data_AF-A0AB33F1R3-F1
#
_entry.id   AF-A0AB33F1R3-F1
#
_cell.length_a   1.000
_cell.length_b   1.000
_cell.length_c   1.000
_cell.angle_alpha   90.00
_cell.angle_beta   90.00
_cell.angle_gamma   90.00
#
_symmetry.space_group_name_H-M   'P 1'
#
loop_
_entity.id
_entity.type
_entity.pdbx_description
1 polymer ?
#
loop_
_entity_poly.entity_id
_entity_poly.type
_entity_poly.pdbx_seq_one_letter_code
_entity_poly.pdbx_strand_id
1 'polypeptide(L)'
;METWRVVAGVLIALFIGLVGVALATNYRGVTEWHVRRSAAAAGMLRRVPPWRWLPDADADRRVARFVLFERGLGVLFAAAGVVALVVELYSVVSGEPLPSNK
;
A
#
# COMPACT_ATOMS: atom_id res chain seq x y z
N MET A 1 -12.91 -19.11 -21.46
CA MET A 1 -12.50 -17.90 -20.73
C MET A 1 -11.91 -16.92 -21.72
N GLU A 2 -12.28 -15.64 -21.65
CA GLU A 2 -11.66 -14.62 -22.48
C GLU A 2 -10.25 -14.35 -21.95
N THR A 3 -9.24 -14.69 -22.73
CA THR A 3 -7.82 -14.67 -22.34
C THR A 3 -7.38 -13.34 -21.75
N TRP A 4 -7.95 -12.22 -22.21
CA TRP A 4 -7.65 -10.90 -21.69
C TRP A 4 -8.07 -10.70 -20.23
N ARG A 5 -9.12 -11.38 -19.74
CA ARG A 5 -9.58 -11.28 -18.34
C ARG A 5 -8.56 -11.89 -17.38
N VAL A 6 -8.04 -13.05 -17.74
CA VAL A 6 -6.98 -13.73 -16.97
C VAL A 6 -5.71 -12.89 -16.97
N VAL A 7 -5.33 -12.35 -18.14
CA VAL A 7 -4.17 -11.45 -18.25
C VAL A 7 -4.36 -10.20 -17.38
N ALA A 8 -5.53 -9.57 -17.41
CA ALA A 8 -5.84 -8.42 -16.57
C ALA A 8 -5.80 -8.77 -15.06
N GLY A 9 -6.37 -9.90 -14.67
CA GLY A 9 -6.35 -10.40 -13.28
C GLY A 9 -4.93 -10.61 -12.77
N VAL A 10 -4.08 -11.29 -13.55
CA VAL A 10 -2.66 -11.50 -13.23
C VAL A 10 -1.92 -10.17 -13.12
N LEU A 11 -2.11 -9.25 -14.06
CA LEU A 11 -1.45 -7.94 -14.03
C LEU A 11 -1.86 -7.12 -12.81
N ILE A 12 -3.14 -7.12 -12.43
CA ILE A 12 -3.64 -6.43 -11.25
C ILE A 12 -3.06 -7.07 -9.98
N ALA A 13 -3.06 -8.40 -9.88
CA ALA A 13 -2.52 -9.10 -8.72
C ALA A 13 -1.02 -8.86 -8.53
N LEU A 14 -0.25 -8.87 -9.63
CA LEU A 14 1.17 -8.51 -9.64
C LEU A 14 1.38 -7.06 -9.22
N PHE A 15 0.60 -6.12 -9.78
CA PHE A 15 0.70 -4.71 -9.45
C PHE A 15 0.46 -4.47 -7.94
N ILE A 16 -0.63 -5.02 -7.40
CA ILE A 16 -0.96 -4.92 -5.97
C ILE A 16 0.16 -5.53 -5.11
N GLY A 17 0.64 -6.72 -5.49
CA GLY A 17 1.71 -7.42 -4.78
C GLY A 17 3.01 -6.61 -4.76
N LEU A 18 3.43 -6.08 -5.90
CA LEU A 18 4.66 -5.28 -6.04
C LEU A 18 4.58 -3.97 -5.28
N VAL A 19 3.44 -3.27 -5.34
CA VAL A 19 3.19 -2.06 -4.54
C VAL A 19 3.27 -2.40 -3.05
N GLY A 20 2.64 -3.50 -2.64
CA GLY A 20 2.71 -3.99 -1.26
C GLY A 20 4.14 -4.24 -0.79
N VAL A 21 4.94 -4.96 -1.59
CA VAL A 21 6.36 -5.23 -1.28
C VAL A 21 7.17 -3.93 -1.19
N ALA A 22 6.93 -2.98 -2.12
CA ALA A 22 7.61 -1.69 -2.09
C ALA A 22 7.32 -0.89 -0.81
N LEU A 23 6.07 -0.89 -0.35
CA LEU A 23 5.66 -0.26 0.91
C LEU A 23 6.24 -1.01 2.12
N ALA A 24 6.14 -2.35 2.14
CA ALA A 24 6.62 -3.21 3.23
C ALA A 24 8.13 -3.08 3.47
N THR A 25 8.89 -2.92 2.38
CA THR A 25 10.35 -2.81 2.44
C THR A 25 10.83 -1.37 2.62
N ASN A 26 9.92 -0.37 2.63
CA ASN A 26 10.29 1.04 2.51
C ASN A 26 11.28 1.25 1.34
N TYR A 27 10.84 0.90 0.13
CA TYR A 27 11.69 0.89 -1.04
C TYR A 27 12.38 2.24 -1.23
N ARG A 28 13.73 2.22 -1.14
CA ARG A 28 14.61 3.40 -1.24
C ARG A 28 14.33 4.53 -0.24
N GLY A 29 13.67 4.25 0.88
CA GLY A 29 13.39 5.28 1.88
C GLY A 29 12.33 6.29 1.46
N VAL A 30 11.58 6.04 0.37
CA VAL A 30 10.59 6.98 -0.18
C VAL A 30 9.48 7.26 0.82
N THR A 31 8.97 6.23 1.49
CA THR A 31 7.96 6.35 2.55
C THR A 31 8.45 7.24 3.68
N GLU A 32 9.67 7.00 4.17
CA GLU A 32 10.28 7.82 5.22
C GLU A 32 10.47 9.27 4.78
N TRP A 33 10.96 9.48 3.55
CA TRP A 33 11.15 10.81 3.00
C TRP A 33 9.82 11.56 2.90
N HIS A 34 8.77 10.89 2.41
CA HIS A 34 7.45 11.47 2.26
C HIS A 34 6.85 11.86 3.62
N VAL A 35 6.92 10.97 4.61
CA VAL A 35 6.43 11.23 5.97
C VAL A 35 7.20 12.38 6.64
N ARG A 36 8.54 12.42 6.50
CA ARG A 36 9.35 13.54 7.02
C ARG A 36 8.97 14.85 6.35
N ARG A 37 8.76 14.85 5.04
CA ARG A 37 8.36 16.06 4.29
C ARG A 37 6.96 16.54 4.66
N SER A 38 6.01 15.62 4.87
CA SER A 38 4.67 15.95 5.37
C SER A 38 4.72 16.53 6.79
N ALA A 39 5.54 15.97 7.68
CA ALA A 39 5.73 16.49 9.04
C ALA A 39 6.34 17.89 9.03
N ALA A 40 7.35 18.14 8.18
CA ALA A 40 7.95 19.45 8.01
C ALA A 40 6.96 20.49 7.47
N ALA A 41 6.14 20.11 6.48
CA ALA A 41 5.09 20.97 5.94
C ALA A 41 4.02 21.30 6.99
N ALA A 42 3.59 20.31 7.78
CA ALA A 42 2.65 20.52 8.88
C ALA A 42 3.23 21.47 9.96
N GLY A 43 4.52 21.33 10.28
CA GLY A 43 5.23 22.24 11.18
C GLY A 43 5.29 23.69 10.67
N MET A 44 5.46 23.88 9.35
CA MET A 44 5.36 25.20 8.72
C MET A 44 3.94 25.76 8.78
N LEU A 45 2.94 24.95 8.41
CA LEU A 45 1.52 25.33 8.44
C LEU A 45 1.10 25.82 9.82
N ARG A 46 1.54 25.15 10.90
CA ARG A 46 1.25 25.55 12.28
C ARG A 46 1.66 26.98 12.62
N ARG A 47 2.67 27.54 11.94
CA ARG A 47 3.12 28.93 12.16
C ARG A 47 2.10 29.97 11.68
N VAL A 48 1.13 29.57 10.86
CA VAL A 48 0.14 30.44 10.24
C VAL A 48 -1.28 30.08 10.74
N PRO A 49 -2.08 31.04 11.25
CA PRO A 49 -3.51 30.82 11.51
C PRO A 49 -4.25 30.44 10.20
N PRO A 50 -5.24 29.52 10.19
CA PRO A 50 -5.93 28.87 11.31
C PRO A 50 -5.25 27.60 11.85
N TRP A 51 -4.12 27.18 11.29
CA TRP A 51 -3.53 25.85 11.49
C TRP A 51 -2.76 25.66 12.80
N ARG A 52 -2.83 26.62 13.73
CA ARG A 52 -2.15 26.57 15.04
C ARG A 52 -2.62 25.41 15.93
N TRP A 53 -3.82 24.88 15.69
CA TRP A 53 -4.36 23.74 16.44
C TRP A 53 -3.73 22.39 16.06
N LEU A 54 -2.91 22.34 15.01
CA LEU A 54 -2.20 21.11 14.65
C LEU A 54 -1.28 20.66 15.80
N PRO A 55 -1.33 19.38 16.21
CA PRO A 55 -0.51 18.87 17.30
C PRO A 55 0.98 19.12 17.03
N ASP A 56 1.74 19.46 18.08
CA ASP A 56 3.20 19.45 17.96
C ASP A 56 3.63 18.02 17.70
N ALA A 57 4.29 17.81 16.56
CA ALA A 57 4.82 16.51 16.26
C ALA A 57 6.10 16.36 17.09
N ASP A 58 6.08 15.48 18.09
CA ASP A 58 7.28 14.66 18.36
C ASP A 58 7.57 13.92 17.04
N ALA A 59 8.26 14.62 16.13
CA ALA A 59 8.34 14.29 14.72
C ALA A 59 8.85 12.87 14.54
N ASP A 60 9.85 12.50 15.33
CA ASP A 60 10.51 11.20 15.25
C ASP A 60 9.60 10.04 15.69
N ARG A 61 8.83 10.22 16.76
CA ARG A 61 7.99 9.14 17.31
C ARG A 61 6.75 8.88 16.46
N ARG A 62 6.16 9.93 15.85
CA ARG A 62 5.08 9.77 14.87
C ARG A 62 5.59 9.23 13.53
N VAL A 63 6.75 9.69 13.05
CA VAL A 63 7.36 9.17 11.81
C VAL A 63 7.57 7.66 11.92
N ALA A 64 8.15 7.18 13.03
CA ALA A 64 8.36 5.74 13.23
C ALA A 64 7.06 4.93 13.20
N ARG A 65 5.98 5.45 13.83
CA ARG A 65 4.68 4.77 13.85
C ARG A 65 3.99 4.79 12.48
N PHE A 66 4.10 5.88 11.73
CA PHE A 66 3.58 5.97 10.36
C PHE A 66 4.32 5.04 9.41
N VAL A 67 5.65 4.98 9.51
CA VAL A 67 6.46 4.04 8.72
C VAL A 67 6.07 2.60 9.06
N LEU A 68 5.88 2.27 10.33
CA LEU A 68 5.44 0.93 10.73
C LEU A 68 4.03 0.59 10.19
N PHE A 69 3.11 1.54 10.24
CA PHE A 69 1.76 1.37 9.69
C PHE A 69 1.77 1.18 8.18
N GLU A 70 2.53 2.00 7.45
CA GLU A 70 2.66 1.90 6.00
C GLU A 70 3.33 0.58 5.58
N ARG A 71 4.32 0.11 6.35
CA ARG A 71 4.88 -1.23 6.18
C ARG A 71 3.85 -2.32 6.41
N GLY A 72 3.02 -2.18 7.45
CA GLY A 72 1.93 -3.10 7.74
C GLY A 72 0.91 -3.19 6.59
N LEU A 73 0.48 -2.05 6.05
CA LEU A 73 -0.35 -1.99 4.84
C LEU A 73 0.35 -2.63 3.65
N GLY A 74 1.65 -2.39 3.48
CA GLY A 74 2.45 -3.02 2.45
C GLY A 74 2.42 -4.56 2.53
N VAL A 75 2.58 -5.12 3.73
CA VAL A 75 2.48 -6.57 3.95
C VAL A 75 1.09 -7.09 3.58
N LEU A 76 0.02 -6.37 3.95
CA LEU A 76 -1.35 -6.75 3.59
C LEU A 76 -1.56 -6.74 2.08
N PHE A 77 -1.09 -5.72 1.37
CA PHE A 77 -1.17 -5.67 -0.09
C PHE A 77 -0.33 -6.76 -0.76
N ALA A 78 0.87 -7.05 -0.24
CA ALA A 78 1.72 -8.12 -0.74
C ALA A 78 1.01 -9.48 -0.60
N ALA A 79 0.46 -9.76 0.59
CA ALA A 79 -0.30 -10.98 0.84
C ALA A 79 -1.55 -11.08 -0.05
N ALA A 80 -2.30 -9.99 -0.21
CA ALA A 80 -3.47 -9.95 -1.08
C ALA A 80 -3.11 -10.23 -2.55
N GLY A 81 -2.02 -9.66 -3.05
CA GLY A 81 -1.52 -9.93 -4.41
C GLY A 81 -1.14 -11.41 -4.61
N VAL A 82 -0.47 -12.02 -3.62
CA VAL A 82 -0.14 -13.45 -3.66
C VAL A 82 -1.39 -14.32 -3.65
N VAL A 83 -2.34 -14.03 -2.76
CA VAL A 83 -3.62 -14.77 -2.69
C VAL A 83 -4.38 -14.66 -4.01
N ALA A 84 -4.47 -13.46 -4.59
CA ALA A 84 -5.12 -13.25 -5.88
C ALA A 84 -4.45 -14.07 -6.99
N LEU A 85 -3.10 -14.11 -7.05
CA LEU A 85 -2.38 -14.96 -8.02
C LEU A 85 -2.67 -16.45 -7.84
N VAL A 86 -2.73 -16.93 -6.60
CA VAL A 86 -3.06 -18.34 -6.30
C VAL A 86 -4.47 -18.67 -6.76
N VAL A 87 -5.43 -17.79 -6.49
CA VAL A 87 -6.83 -17.97 -6.90
C VAL A 87 -6.97 -17.95 -8.42
N GLU A 88 -6.28 -17.03 -9.11
CA GLU A 88 -6.30 -16.94 -10.58
C GLU A 88 -5.68 -18.22 -11.19
N LEU A 89 -4.54 -18.67 -10.67
CA LEU A 89 -3.87 -19.90 -11.11
C LEU A 89 -4.76 -21.12 -10.90
N TYR A 90 -5.39 -21.23 -9.73
CA TYR A 90 -6.32 -22.32 -9.43
C TYR A 90 -7.51 -22.31 -10.40
N SER A 91 -8.08 -21.14 -10.69
CA SER A 91 -9.22 -21.00 -11.62
C SER A 91 -8.84 -21.42 -13.05
N VAL A 92 -7.62 -21.08 -13.50
CA VAL A 92 -7.10 -21.51 -14.81
C VAL A 92 -6.89 -23.02 -14.87
N VAL A 93 -6.33 -23.62 -13.81
CA VAL A 93 -6.04 -25.07 -13.75
C VAL A 93 -7.31 -25.91 -13.60
N SER A 94 -8.25 -25.46 -12.78
CA SER A 94 -9.51 -26.17 -12.50
C SER A 94 -10.57 -25.96 -13.59
N GLY A 95 -10.45 -24.91 -14.39
CA GLY A 95 -11.48 -24.50 -15.34
C GLY A 95 -12.72 -23.90 -14.67
N GLU A 96 -12.73 -23.75 -13.34
CA GLU A 96 -13.81 -23.09 -12.62
C GLU A 96 -13.66 -21.57 -12.69
N PRO A 97 -14.75 -20.84 -13.02
CA PRO A 97 -14.72 -19.39 -12.99
C PRO A 97 -14.56 -18.89 -11.55
N LEU A 98 -13.83 -17.78 -11.39
CA LEU A 98 -13.70 -17.06 -10.12
C LEU A 98 -15.07 -16.93 -9.43
N PRO A 99 -15.17 -17.18 -8.11
CA PRO A 99 -16.41 -17.04 -7.37
C PRO A 99 -16.91 -15.59 -7.49
N SER A 100 -17.88 -15.40 -8.36
CA SER A 100 -18.58 -14.14 -8.58
C SER A 100 -19.63 -14.02 -7.47
N ASN A 101 -19.26 -13.42 -6.34
CA ASN A 101 -20.28 -13.03 -5.38
C ASN A 101 -21.10 -11.87 -6.01
N LYS A 102 -22.39 -12.10 -6.20
CA LYS A 102 -23.35 -11.08 -6.65
C LYS A 102 -23.64 -10.10 -5.54
#